data_AF-A0A8E2JM89-F1
#
_entry.id   AF-A0A8E2JM89-F1
#
_cell.length_a   1.000
_cell.length_b   1.000
_cell.length_c   1.000
_cell.angle_alpha   90.00
_cell.angle_beta   90.00
_cell.angle_gamma   90.00
#
_symmetry.space_group_name_H-M   'P 1'
#
loop_
_entity.id
_entity.type
_entity.pdbx_description
1 polymer ?
#
loop_
_entity_poly.entity_id
_entity_poly.type
_entity_poly.pdbx_seq_one_letter_code
_entity_poly.pdbx_strand_id
1 'polypeptide(L)' 'TKEAIRAAYLTLVLQYFPDKDTDPADRGTNVAEFRYVQEAYELLSNERARTEYD' A
#
# COMPACT_ATOMS: atom_id res chain seq x y z
N THR A 1 4.27 12.23 9.19
CA THR A 1 3.06 13.09 9.12
C THR A 1 2.04 12.44 8.19
N LYS A 2 0.76 12.86 8.20
CA LYS A 2 -0.25 12.32 7.26
C LYS A 2 0.16 12.49 5.79
N GLU A 3 0.77 13.63 5.45
CA GLU A 3 1.30 13.88 4.10
C GLU A 3 2.42 12.90 3.72
N ALA A 4 3.32 12.57 4.64
CA ALA A 4 4.38 11.59 4.37
C ALA A 4 3.81 10.17 4.16
N ILE A 5 2.77 9.79 4.92
CA ILE A 5 2.08 8.50 4.77
C ILE A 5 1.39 8.44 3.41
N ARG A 6 0.70 9.51 3.01
CA ARG A 6 0.05 9.62 1.70
C ARG A 6 1.06 9.56 0.55
N ALA A 7 2.19 10.27 0.67
CA ALA A 7 3.23 10.26 -0.35
C ALA A 7 3.82 8.85 -0.52
N ALA A 8 4.17 8.18 0.58
CA ALA A 8 4.68 6.81 0.55
C ALA A 8 3.67 5.82 -0.04
N TYR A 9 2.39 5.94 0.34
CA TYR A 9 1.31 5.13 -0.20
C TYR A 9 1.20 5.26 -1.73
N LEU A 10 1.18 6.49 -2.25
CA LEU A 10 1.08 6.73 -3.69
C LEU A 10 2.25 6.11 -4.45
N THR A 11 3.47 6.21 -3.93
CA THR A 11 4.65 5.58 -4.54
C THR A 11 4.51 4.06 -4.60
N LEU A 12 4.13 3.42 -3.50
CA LEU A 12 4.04 1.97 -3.39
C LEU A 12 2.86 1.39 -4.19
N VAL A 13 1.70 2.05 -4.17
CA VAL A 13 0.54 1.64 -4.97
C VAL A 13 0.82 1.70 -6.46
N LEU A 14 1.56 2.71 -6.93
CA LEU A 14 1.98 2.79 -8.32
C LEU A 14 3.05 1.77 -8.69
N GLN A 15 3.86 1.33 -7.73
CA GLN A 15 4.88 0.30 -7.94
C GLN A 15 4.25 -1.08 -8.11
N TYR A 16 3.30 -1.44 -7.24
CA TYR A 16 2.64 -2.75 -7.24
C TYR A 16 1.31 -2.77 -7.99
N PHE A 17 1.03 -1.76 -8.82
CA PHE A 17 -0.22 -1.69 -9.54
C PHE A 17 -0.32 -2.87 -10.53
N PRO A 18 -1.38 -3.70 -10.47
CA PRO A 18 -1.44 -4.97 -11.20
C PRO A 18 -1.45 -4.83 -12.72
N ASP A 19 -1.75 -3.64 -13.25
CA ASP A 19 -1.69 -3.33 -14.69
C ASP A 19 -0.25 -3.20 -15.21
N LYS A 20 0.73 -3.06 -14.32
CA LYS A 20 2.16 -3.05 -14.69
C LYS A 20 2.77 -4.45 -14.79
N ASP A 21 2.01 -5.48 -14.42
CA ASP A 21 2.48 -6.87 -14.39
C ASP A 21 2.48 -7.46 -15.80
N THR A 22 3.62 -7.32 -16.47
CA THR A 22 3.90 -7.91 -17.78
C THR A 22 4.30 -9.39 -17.68
N ASP A 23 4.92 -9.80 -16.57
CA ASP A 23 5.22 -11.21 -16.27
C ASP A 23 4.11 -11.85 -15.41
N PRO A 24 3.51 -12.98 -15.84
CA PRO A 24 2.56 -13.74 -15.03
C PRO A 24 3.09 -14.19 -13.66
N ALA A 25 4.40 -14.40 -13.52
CA ALA A 25 5.03 -14.82 -12.26
C ALA A 25 4.99 -13.71 -11.20
N ASP A 26 5.11 -12.45 -11.63
CA ASP A 26 5.13 -11.30 -10.73
C ASP A 26 3.73 -10.87 -10.29
N ARG A 27 2.70 -11.24 -11.05
CA ARG A 27 1.31 -10.83 -10.80
C ARG A 27 0.78 -11.27 -9.44
N GLY A 28 1.09 -12.50 -9.00
CA GLY A 28 0.63 -13.01 -7.71
C GLY A 28 1.23 -12.21 -6.55
N THR A 29 2.53 -11.94 -6.62
CA THR A 29 3.28 -11.18 -5.61
C THR A 29 2.86 -9.72 -5.59
N ASN A 30 2.76 -9.07 -6.75
CA ASN A 30 2.40 -7.66 -6.83
C ASN A 30 0.95 -7.40 -6.39
N VAL A 31 0.02 -8.31 -6.65
CA VAL A 31 -1.34 -8.22 -6.09
C VAL A 31 -1.34 -8.34 -4.56
N ALA A 32 -0.50 -9.21 -3.99
CA ALA A 32 -0.39 -9.35 -2.54
C ALA A 32 0.21 -8.08 -1.90
N GLU A 33 1.30 -7.57 -2.47
CA GLU A 33 1.95 -6.33 -2.03
C GLU A 33 1.01 -5.12 -2.17
N PHE A 34 0.26 -5.02 -3.27
CA PHE A 34 -0.73 -3.97 -3.47
C PHE A 34 -1.78 -3.96 -2.35
N ARG A 35 -2.34 -5.13 -2.01
CA ARG A 35 -3.32 -5.26 -0.92
C ARG A 35 -2.71 -4.89 0.42
N TYR A 36 -1.52 -5.38 0.70
CA TYR A 36 -0.81 -5.07 1.94
C TYR A 36 -0.57 -3.55 2.11
N VAL A 37 -0.15 -2.88 1.04
CA VAL A 37 0.05 -1.42 1.02
C VAL A 37 -1.26 -0.67 1.23
N GLN A 38 -2.38 -1.15 0.68
CA GLN A 38 -3.70 -0.56 0.94
C GLN A 38 -4.11 -0.68 2.40
N GLU A 39 -4.03 -1.88 2.98
CA GLU A 39 -4.37 -2.14 4.39
C GLU A 39 -3.52 -1.30 5.34
N ALA A 40 -2.20 -1.22 5.08
CA ALA A 40 -1.29 -0.39 5.86
C ALA A 40 -1.65 1.10 5.79
N TYR A 41 -2.04 1.59 4.60
CA TYR A 41 -2.47 2.97 4.46
C TYR A 41 -3.78 3.25 5.19
N GLU A 42 -4.76 2.36 5.11
CA GLU A 42 -6.03 2.48 5.82
C GLU A 42 -5.81 2.56 7.34
N LEU A 43 -4.95 1.68 7.88
CA LEU A 43 -4.58 1.68 9.29
C LEU A 43 -3.88 2.98 9.70
N LEU A 44 -2.84 3.38 8.96
CA LEU A 44 -1.97 4.51 9.33
C LEU A 44 -2.59 5.89 9.04
N SER A 45 -3.56 5.95 8.12
CA SER A 45 -4.29 7.18 7.80
C SER A 45 -5.43 7.47 8.77
N ASN A 46 -5.94 6.44 9.46
CA ASN A 46 -6.91 6.57 10.53
C ASN A 46 -6.21 6.87 11.86
N GLU A 47 -6.43 8.05 12.44
CA GLU A 47 -5.77 8.45 13.70
C GLU A 47 -6.07 7.52 14.86
N ARG A 48 -7.32 7.04 14.99
CA ARG A 48 -7.71 6.13 16.07
C ARG A 48 -7.04 4.77 15.89
N ALA A 49 -7.13 4.20 14.70
CA ALA A 49 -6.55 2.88 14.42
C ALA A 49 -5.02 2.92 14.53
N ARG A 50 -4.39 4.00 14.07
CA ARG A 50 -2.96 4.23 14.27
C ARG A 50 -2.58 4.34 15.74
N THR A 51 -3.36 5.08 16.54
CA THR A 51 -3.08 5.22 17.98
C THR A 51 -3.22 3.89 18.72
N GLU A 52 -4.09 2.99 18.25
CA GLU A 52 -4.22 1.64 18.80
C GLU A 52 -3.08 0.71 18.36
N TYR A 53 -2.47 0.99 17.20
CA TYR A 53 -1.33 0.26 16.67
C TYR A 53 0.02 0.69 17.26
N ASP A 54 0.21 2.00 17.50
CA ASP A 54 1.42 2.61 18.10
C ASP A 54 1.64 2.15 19.56
#